data_AF-A0A1H4G428-F1
#
_entry.id   AF-A0A1H4G428-F1
#
_cell.length_a   1.000
_cell.length_b   1.000
_cell.length_c   1.000
_cell.angle_alpha   90.00
_cell.angle_beta   90.00
_cell.angle_gamma   90.00
#
_symmetry.space_group_name_H-M   'P 1'
#
loop_
_entity.id
_entity.type
_entity.pdbx_description
1 polymer ?
#
loop_
_entity_poly.entity_id
_entity_poly.type
_entity_poly.pdbx_seq_one_letter_code
_entity_poly.pdbx_strand_id
1 'polypeptide(L)'
;MKKICSFLLVATALFACNNTAREQTKDRSAYDVVTEKCYVYREFKPASDPLTDSVLQLRKNLTEYLSQKGFQAHIAGKDSLLFRRANGQEVMIELPHPQDIWEQSTIIVFDPQKNPLFVNLHKGTAQLDQYLQAK
;
A
#
# COMPACT_ATOMS: atom_id res chain seq x y z
N MET A 1 -1.29 72.01 -9.16
CA MET A 1 -2.16 71.07 -9.90
C MET A 1 -1.99 69.69 -9.29
N LYS A 2 -3.11 68.94 -9.12
CA LYS A 2 -3.25 67.52 -8.72
C LYS A 2 -2.71 67.14 -7.32
N LYS A 3 -3.50 67.04 -6.25
CA LYS A 3 -4.65 66.16 -5.93
C LYS A 3 -4.30 64.65 -5.82
N ILE A 4 -4.53 64.15 -4.60
CA ILE A 4 -5.25 62.89 -4.24
C ILE A 4 -4.43 61.65 -3.85
N CYS A 5 -4.61 61.31 -2.56
CA CYS A 5 -4.74 60.02 -1.87
C CYS A 5 -3.55 59.05 -1.79
N SER A 6 -3.00 58.77 -0.61
CA SER A 6 -3.58 58.02 0.54
C SER A 6 -4.08 56.61 0.21
N PHE A 7 -3.45 55.65 0.89
CA PHE A 7 -4.01 54.39 1.42
C PHE A 7 -4.62 53.36 0.46
N LEU A 8 -3.89 52.25 0.29
CA LEU A 8 -4.43 50.89 0.17
C LEU A 8 -3.37 49.95 0.81
N LEU A 9 -3.31 49.81 2.15
CA LEU A 9 -4.03 48.81 2.95
C LEU A 9 -4.54 47.58 2.18
N VAL A 10 -3.83 46.46 2.41
CA VAL A 10 -4.35 45.12 2.74
C VAL A 10 -5.66 44.72 2.06
N ALA A 11 -5.52 43.91 1.03
CA ALA A 11 -6.31 42.71 0.74
C ALA A 11 -5.75 42.24 -0.61
N THR A 12 -5.05 41.11 -0.69
CA THR A 12 -5.76 39.88 -0.92
C THR A 12 -4.79 38.71 -0.78
N ALA A 13 -4.84 38.07 0.39
CA ALA A 13 -4.70 36.63 0.47
C ALA A 13 -5.87 36.01 -0.33
N LEU A 14 -5.74 36.01 -1.66
CA LEU A 14 -6.62 35.24 -2.52
C LEU A 14 -5.91 33.91 -2.78
N PHE A 15 -6.34 32.93 -2.00
CA PHE A 15 -6.49 31.54 -2.41
C PHE A 15 -5.23 30.92 -3.04
N ALA A 16 -4.43 30.15 -2.30
CA ALA A 16 -4.83 28.79 -1.94
C ALA A 16 -5.75 28.16 -3.00
N CYS A 17 -5.28 28.07 -4.25
CA CYS A 17 -5.75 27.02 -5.15
C CYS A 17 -5.19 25.70 -4.65
N ASN A 18 -5.88 25.18 -3.63
CA ASN A 18 -5.98 23.77 -3.33
C ASN A 18 -6.28 23.01 -4.62
N ASN A 19 -5.24 22.53 -5.32
CA ASN A 19 -5.40 21.39 -6.23
C ASN A 19 -5.69 20.08 -5.47
N THR A 20 -5.73 20.13 -4.13
CA THR A 20 -6.06 19.03 -3.23
C THR A 20 -7.52 18.58 -3.25
N ALA A 21 -8.42 19.27 -3.95
CA ALA A 21 -9.83 18.87 -4.03
C ALA A 21 -10.18 18.00 -5.26
N ARG A 22 -9.29 17.87 -6.26
CA ARG A 22 -9.65 17.16 -7.51
C ARG A 22 -9.37 15.65 -7.48
N GLU A 23 -8.61 15.15 -6.52
CA GLU A 23 -8.37 13.70 -6.35
C GLU A 23 -9.32 13.03 -5.35
N GLN A 24 -10.08 13.78 -4.55
CA GLN A 24 -11.09 13.21 -3.64
C GLN A 24 -12.29 12.58 -4.37
N THR A 25 -12.38 12.75 -5.70
CA THR A 25 -13.46 12.24 -6.55
C THR A 25 -13.07 11.00 -7.37
N LYS A 26 -11.98 10.29 -7.04
CA LYS A 26 -11.87 8.89 -7.46
C LYS A 26 -12.73 8.05 -6.53
N ASP A 27 -13.78 7.46 -7.09
CA ASP A 27 -14.61 6.49 -6.38
C ASP A 27 -13.71 5.37 -5.82
N ARG A 28 -13.54 5.38 -4.50
CA ARG A 28 -12.69 4.41 -3.78
C ARG A 28 -13.44 3.11 -3.49
N SER A 29 -14.73 3.05 -3.78
CA SER A 29 -15.55 1.86 -3.56
C SER A 29 -15.09 0.66 -4.39
N ALA A 30 -14.32 0.87 -5.46
CA ALA A 30 -13.71 -0.20 -6.25
C ALA A 30 -12.45 -0.83 -5.62
N TYR A 31 -11.84 -0.17 -4.62
CA TYR A 31 -10.56 -0.60 -4.06
C TYR A 31 -10.71 -1.19 -2.66
N ASP A 32 -9.73 -2.02 -2.29
CA ASP A 32 -9.41 -2.34 -0.91
C ASP A 32 -8.35 -1.34 -0.43
N VAL A 33 -8.76 -0.44 0.48
CA VAL A 33 -7.94 0.71 0.88
C VAL A 33 -7.14 0.33 2.12
N VAL A 34 -5.81 0.31 1.98
CA VAL A 34 -4.88 -0.07 3.03
C VAL A 34 -4.12 1.16 3.49
N THR A 35 -4.22 1.48 4.78
CA THR A 35 -3.65 2.71 5.37
C THR A 35 -2.65 2.45 6.49
N GLU A 36 -2.64 1.22 6.98
CA GLU A 36 -1.93 0.76 8.16
C GLU A 36 -0.73 -0.11 7.79
N LYS A 37 0.17 -0.29 8.75
CA LYS A 37 1.33 -1.17 8.61
C LYS A 37 0.86 -2.63 8.63
N CYS A 38 0.87 -3.28 7.49
CA CYS A 38 0.32 -4.63 7.33
C CYS A 38 1.05 -5.45 6.26
N TYR A 39 0.74 -6.74 6.21
CA TYR A 39 1.02 -7.57 5.05
C TYR A 39 -0.31 -8.05 4.46
N VAL A 40 -0.48 -7.78 3.17
CA VAL A 40 -1.66 -8.16 2.39
C VAL A 40 -1.42 -9.52 1.76
N TYR A 41 -2.43 -10.38 1.81
CA TYR A 41 -2.43 -11.68 1.12
C TYR A 41 -3.82 -12.06 0.62
N ARG A 42 -3.88 -13.01 -0.32
CA ARG A 42 -5.14 -13.62 -0.77
C ARG A 42 -5.46 -14.87 0.03
N GLU A 43 -6.72 -15.01 0.41
CA GLU A 43 -7.23 -16.28 0.92
C GLU A 43 -7.64 -17.16 -0.26
N PHE A 44 -7.27 -18.44 -0.20
CA PHE A 44 -7.64 -19.42 -1.21
C PHE A 44 -7.66 -20.82 -0.60
N LYS A 45 -8.39 -21.73 -1.23
CA LYS A 45 -8.39 -23.13 -0.86
C LYS A 45 -7.27 -23.85 -1.63
N PRO A 46 -6.22 -24.35 -0.94
CA PRO A 46 -5.10 -24.99 -1.63
C PRO A 46 -5.49 -26.34 -2.23
N ALA A 47 -4.86 -26.69 -3.35
CA ALA A 47 -4.83 -28.06 -3.84
C ALA A 47 -3.93 -28.92 -2.95
N SER A 48 -4.19 -30.22 -2.88
CA SER A 48 -3.36 -31.15 -2.11
C SER A 48 -2.29 -31.73 -3.01
N ASP A 49 -1.13 -31.09 -3.04
CA ASP A 49 0.07 -31.57 -3.75
C ASP A 49 1.36 -31.08 -3.06
N PRO A 50 2.51 -31.77 -3.24
CA PRO A 50 3.74 -31.47 -2.51
C PRO A 50 4.35 -30.09 -2.79
N LEU A 51 4.15 -29.54 -4.01
CA LEU A 51 4.62 -28.21 -4.34
C LEU A 51 3.81 -27.19 -3.55
N THR A 52 2.48 -27.34 -3.53
CA THR A 52 1.60 -26.47 -2.76
C THR A 52 1.96 -26.45 -1.28
N ASP A 53 2.19 -27.59 -0.66
CA ASP A 53 2.60 -27.67 0.75
C ASP A 53 3.92 -26.90 1.01
N SER A 54 4.89 -27.02 0.10
CA SER A 54 6.17 -26.33 0.21
C SER A 54 6.01 -24.80 0.10
N VAL A 55 5.20 -24.32 -0.83
CA VAL A 55 4.92 -22.89 -1.00
C VAL A 55 4.16 -22.33 0.20
N LEU A 56 3.17 -23.07 0.70
CA LEU A 56 2.41 -22.66 1.89
C LEU A 56 3.30 -22.59 3.13
N GLN A 57 4.27 -23.51 3.29
CA GLN A 57 5.23 -23.44 4.38
C GLN A 57 6.12 -22.19 4.28
N LEU A 58 6.62 -21.85 3.09
CA LEU A 58 7.40 -20.64 2.86
C LEU A 58 6.59 -19.38 3.19
N ARG A 59 5.35 -19.31 2.69
CA ARG A 59 4.42 -18.22 2.96
C ARG A 59 4.18 -18.09 4.47
N LYS A 60 3.90 -19.19 5.16
CA LYS A 60 3.69 -19.22 6.62
C LYS A 60 4.89 -18.63 7.36
N ASN A 61 6.09 -19.14 7.09
CA ASN A 61 7.32 -18.66 7.72
C ASN A 61 7.51 -17.14 7.56
N LEU A 62 7.22 -16.61 6.36
CA LEU A 62 7.34 -15.17 6.10
C LEU A 62 6.25 -14.34 6.79
N THR A 63 5.00 -14.82 6.81
CA THR A 63 3.91 -14.13 7.53
C THR A 63 4.11 -14.14 9.05
N GLU A 64 4.67 -15.22 9.61
CA GLU A 64 5.05 -15.30 11.02
C GLU A 64 6.18 -14.31 11.33
N TYR A 65 7.20 -14.24 10.47
CA TYR A 65 8.27 -13.26 10.60
C TYR A 65 7.74 -11.82 10.59
N LEU A 66 6.85 -11.49 9.64
CA LEU A 66 6.22 -10.17 9.54
C LEU A 66 5.36 -9.84 10.78
N SER A 67 4.61 -10.82 11.28
CA SER A 67 3.82 -10.69 12.51
C SER A 67 4.71 -10.37 13.71
N GLN A 68 5.85 -11.06 13.86
CA GLN A 68 6.84 -10.78 14.90
C GLN A 68 7.45 -9.37 14.78
N LYS A 69 7.47 -8.80 13.57
CA LYS A 69 7.91 -7.41 13.31
C LYS A 69 6.78 -6.38 13.44
N GLY A 70 5.60 -6.79 13.92
CA GLY A 70 4.46 -5.91 14.19
C GLY A 70 3.66 -5.52 12.95
N PHE A 71 3.80 -6.24 11.84
CA PHE A 71 2.89 -6.07 10.70
C PHE A 71 1.62 -6.86 10.95
N GLN A 72 0.47 -6.22 10.76
CA GLN A 72 -0.83 -6.88 10.91
C GLN A 72 -1.19 -7.65 9.64
N ALA A 73 -1.94 -8.74 9.80
CA ALA A 73 -2.49 -9.49 8.69
C ALA A 73 -3.63 -8.68 8.02
N HIS A 74 -3.58 -8.54 6.70
CA HIS A 74 -4.68 -7.98 5.90
C HIS A 74 -5.06 -8.97 4.80
N ILE A 75 -6.30 -9.45 4.81
CA ILE A 75 -6.81 -10.30 3.72
C ILE A 75 -7.34 -9.35 2.64
N ALA A 76 -6.82 -9.48 1.42
CA ALA A 76 -7.29 -8.69 0.28
C ALA A 76 -8.78 -8.97 0.04
N GLY A 77 -9.63 -7.96 0.24
CA GLY A 77 -11.06 -8.06 -0.01
C GLY A 77 -11.42 -7.90 -1.49
N LYS A 78 -10.50 -7.35 -2.29
CA LYS A 78 -10.61 -7.12 -3.73
C LYS A 78 -9.26 -7.30 -4.41
N ASP A 79 -9.28 -7.50 -5.72
CA ASP A 79 -8.07 -7.58 -6.52
C ASP A 79 -7.45 -6.20 -6.80
N SER A 80 -8.19 -5.11 -6.63
CA SER A 80 -7.69 -3.74 -6.73
C SER A 80 -7.37 -3.19 -5.35
N LEU A 81 -6.08 -3.00 -5.05
CA LEU A 81 -5.58 -2.48 -3.80
C LEU A 81 -5.20 -1.00 -3.94
N LEU A 82 -5.48 -0.20 -2.91
CA LEU A 82 -5.05 1.20 -2.81
C LEU A 82 -4.29 1.41 -1.51
N PHE A 83 -2.97 1.50 -1.60
CA PHE A 83 -2.11 1.76 -0.44
C PHE A 83 -1.94 3.27 -0.26
N ARG A 84 -2.32 3.79 0.90
CA ARG A 84 -2.18 5.22 1.22
C ARG A 84 -1.02 5.45 2.17
N ARG A 85 -0.01 6.17 1.68
CA ARG A 85 1.19 6.53 2.45
C ARG A 85 0.90 7.68 3.41
N ALA A 86 1.74 7.80 4.44
CA ALA A 86 1.63 8.85 5.46
C ALA A 86 1.77 10.27 4.89
N ASN A 87 2.49 10.43 3.78
CA ASN A 87 2.60 11.71 3.06
C ASN A 87 1.40 12.02 2.14
N GLY A 88 0.34 11.19 2.17
CA GLY A 88 -0.86 11.36 1.37
C GLY A 88 -0.77 10.79 -0.05
N GLN A 89 0.38 10.28 -0.48
CA GLN A 89 0.50 9.61 -1.79
C GLN A 89 -0.24 8.28 -1.78
N GLU A 90 -0.82 7.94 -2.93
CA GLU A 90 -1.57 6.71 -3.13
C GLU A 90 -0.87 5.83 -4.17
N VAL A 91 -0.72 4.54 -3.84
CA VAL A 91 -0.15 3.54 -4.74
C VAL A 91 -1.24 2.52 -5.03
N MET A 92 -1.65 2.46 -6.28
CA MET A 92 -2.67 1.54 -6.77
C MET A 92 -2.00 0.30 -7.34
N ILE A 93 -2.48 -0.88 -6.93
CA ILE A 93 -2.02 -2.16 -7.41
C ILE A 93 -3.23 -2.98 -7.83
N GLU A 94 -3.20 -3.48 -9.06
CA GLU A 94 -4.13 -4.51 -9.52
C GLU A 94 -3.42 -5.87 -9.43
N LEU A 95 -4.03 -6.77 -8.67
CA LEU A 95 -3.54 -8.13 -8.54
C LEU A 95 -4.09 -8.95 -9.71
N PRO A 96 -3.24 -9.47 -10.61
CA PRO A 96 -3.71 -10.32 -11.69
C PRO A 96 -4.34 -11.60 -11.14
N HIS A 97 -5.22 -12.22 -11.92
CA HIS A 97 -5.72 -13.55 -11.58
C HIS A 97 -4.55 -14.54 -11.55
N PRO A 98 -4.31 -15.22 -10.43
CA PRO A 98 -3.11 -15.99 -10.26
C PRO A 98 -3.15 -17.26 -11.11
N GLN A 99 -2.06 -17.55 -11.82
CA GLN A 99 -1.95 -18.68 -12.74
C GLN A 99 -1.38 -19.93 -12.06
N ASP A 100 -0.67 -19.75 -10.95
CA ASP A 100 -0.05 -20.84 -10.20
C ASP A 100 -0.08 -20.59 -8.67
N ILE A 101 0.43 -21.55 -7.92
CA ILE A 101 0.46 -21.48 -6.46
C ILE A 101 1.39 -20.39 -5.92
N TRP A 102 2.42 -19.99 -6.67
CA TRP A 102 3.34 -18.93 -6.27
C TRP A 102 2.63 -17.58 -6.31
N GLU A 103 1.91 -17.31 -7.39
CA GLU A 103 1.09 -16.11 -7.56
C GLU A 103 -0.09 -16.09 -6.58
N GLN A 104 -0.74 -17.23 -6.34
CA GLN A 104 -1.79 -17.35 -5.31
C GLN A 104 -1.25 -17.03 -3.91
N SER A 105 0.00 -17.40 -3.64
CA SER A 105 0.67 -17.20 -2.34
C SER A 105 1.37 -15.85 -2.20
N THR A 106 1.12 -14.90 -3.12
CA THR A 106 1.70 -13.55 -3.07
C THR A 106 1.45 -12.88 -1.73
N ILE A 107 2.50 -12.27 -1.18
CA ILE A 107 2.45 -11.38 -0.01
C ILE A 107 2.89 -10.00 -0.47
N ILE A 108 2.11 -8.97 -0.10
CA ILE A 108 2.51 -7.56 -0.28
C ILE A 108 2.69 -6.95 1.10
N VAL A 109 3.88 -6.46 1.39
CA VAL A 109 4.18 -5.78 2.65
C VAL A 109 4.01 -4.29 2.48
N PHE A 110 3.34 -3.65 3.43
CA PHE A 110 3.13 -2.22 3.43
C PHE A 110 3.44 -1.61 4.79
N ASP A 111 4.26 -0.56 4.76
CA ASP A 111 4.47 0.39 5.85
C ASP A 111 4.10 1.77 5.31
N PRO A 112 3.22 2.56 5.96
CA PRO A 112 2.79 3.87 5.45
C PRO A 112 3.93 4.86 5.17
N GLN A 113 5.12 4.64 5.74
CA GLN A 113 6.30 5.47 5.45
C GLN A 113 6.98 5.10 4.12
N LYS A 114 6.75 3.89 3.60
CA LYS A 114 7.48 3.28 2.48
C LYS A 114 6.54 2.98 1.30
N ASN A 115 7.13 2.54 0.19
CA ASN A 115 6.34 1.96 -0.90
C ASN A 115 5.94 0.53 -0.54
N PRO A 116 4.79 0.02 -1.05
CA PRO A 116 4.46 -1.39 -0.91
C PRO A 116 5.51 -2.27 -1.59
N LEU A 117 5.76 -3.44 -1.01
CA LEU A 117 6.75 -4.40 -1.46
C LEU A 117 6.10 -5.75 -1.78
N PHE A 118 6.27 -6.23 -3.01
CA PHE A 118 5.98 -7.61 -3.36
C PHE A 118 7.09 -8.53 -2.84
N VAL A 119 6.71 -9.47 -1.98
CA VAL A 119 7.64 -10.41 -1.36
C VAL A 119 7.90 -11.57 -2.32
N ASN A 120 9.17 -11.83 -2.58
CA ASN A 120 9.60 -13.03 -3.27
C ASN A 120 9.79 -14.15 -2.24
N LEU A 121 8.87 -15.13 -2.25
CA LEU A 121 8.87 -16.25 -1.31
C LEU A 121 10.18 -17.08 -1.35
N HIS A 122 10.87 -17.13 -2.50
CA HIS A 122 12.12 -17.87 -2.65
C HIS A 122 13.31 -17.20 -1.97
N LYS A 123 13.23 -15.89 -1.66
CA LYS A 123 14.34 -15.13 -1.08
C LYS A 123 14.37 -15.17 0.45
N GLY A 124 13.45 -15.90 1.09
CA GLY A 124 13.33 -15.92 2.53
C GLY A 124 13.17 -14.51 3.12
N THR A 125 13.74 -14.27 4.30
CA THR A 125 13.59 -12.98 4.99
C THR A 125 14.50 -11.88 4.45
N ALA A 126 15.50 -12.18 3.62
CA ALA A 126 16.54 -11.22 3.23
C ALA A 126 15.96 -9.96 2.57
N GLN A 127 14.95 -10.11 1.71
CA GLN A 127 14.26 -8.98 1.08
C GLN A 127 13.47 -8.16 2.11
N LEU A 128 12.86 -8.83 3.09
CA LEU A 128 12.12 -8.18 4.18
C LEU A 128 13.09 -7.42 5.09
N ASP A 129 14.25 -7.99 5.41
CA ASP A 129 15.27 -7.33 6.22
C ASP A 129 15.75 -6.03 5.59
N GLN A 130 16.02 -6.05 4.27
CA GLN A 130 16.34 -4.85 3.51
C GLN A 130 15.21 -3.82 3.55
N TYR A 131 13.97 -4.27 3.37
CA TYR A 131 12.80 -3.40 3.43
C TYR A 131 12.63 -2.74 4.80
N LEU A 132 12.83 -3.50 5.88
CA LEU A 132 12.70 -3.00 7.25
C LEU A 132 13.77 -1.97 7.58
N GLN A 133 15.00 -2.15 7.06
CA GLN A 133 16.14 -1.26 7.29
C GLN A 133 16.12 -0.01 6.40
N ALA A 134 15.47 -0.07 5.22
CA ALA A 134 15.30 1.09 4.36
C ALA A 134 14.60 2.23 5.12
N LYS A 135 15.05 3.48 4.91
CA LYS A 135 14.45 4.67 5.50
C LYS A 135 13.33 5.21 4.61
#